data_AF-A0A8S9B204-F1
#
_entry.id   AF-A0A8S9B204-F1
#
_cell.length_a   1.000
_cell.length_b   1.000
_cell.length_c   1.000
_cell.angle_alpha   90.00
_cell.angle_beta   90.00
_cell.angle_gamma   90.00
#
_symmetry.space_group_name_H-M   'P 1'
#
loop_
_entity.id
_entity.type
_entity.pdbx_description
1 polymer ?
#
loop_
_entity_poly.entity_id
_entity_poly.type
_entity_poly.pdbx_seq_one_letter_code
_entity_poly.pdbx_strand_id
1 'polypeptide(L)'
;MDTTNVKRNNEGKRRKRENEGINRRKETLIKKAYELGEFDGIDIALIICKHGRYTTYSSKGYASRPPSMAEIQTAYPLPQNLLPEDVEKRLSKHIGEKRLLRKNNREDDWTICK
;
A
#
# COMPACT_ATOMS: atom_id res chain seq x y z
N MET A 1 36.73 -27.44 7.44
CA MET A 1 35.45 -27.46 6.71
C MET A 1 34.80 -26.08 6.89
N ASP A 2 34.72 -25.31 5.80
CA ASP A 2 34.54 -23.85 5.82
C ASP A 2 33.09 -23.42 6.03
N THR A 3 32.75 -23.07 7.27
CA THR A 3 31.43 -22.55 7.68
C THR A 3 31.11 -21.17 7.12
N THR A 4 32.11 -20.44 6.61
CA THR A 4 31.99 -19.08 6.07
C THR A 4 31.26 -19.02 4.72
N ASN A 5 31.35 -20.06 3.88
CA ASN A 5 30.68 -20.10 2.58
C ASN A 5 29.15 -20.32 2.68
N VAL A 6 28.67 -20.98 3.74
CA VAL A 6 27.23 -21.24 3.99
C VAL A 6 26.49 -20.03 4.58
N LYS A 7 27.22 -19.04 5.11
CA LYS A 7 26.61 -17.80 5.62
C LYS A 7 26.36 -16.79 4.50
N ARG A 8 27.30 -16.67 3.54
CA ARG A 8 27.23 -15.71 2.42
C ARG A 8 26.12 -16.01 1.40
N ASN A 9 25.86 -17.28 1.12
CA ASN A 9 24.83 -17.71 0.17
C ASN A 9 23.39 -17.60 0.72
N ASN A 10 23.17 -17.71 2.03
CA ASN A 10 21.87 -17.45 2.66
C ASN A 10 21.52 -15.95 2.70
N GLU A 11 22.51 -15.07 2.92
CA GLU A 11 22.35 -13.62 2.87
C GLU A 11 21.86 -13.15 1.48
N GLY A 12 22.49 -13.65 0.40
CA GLY A 12 22.09 -13.36 -0.97
C GLY A 12 20.67 -13.85 -1.30
N LYS A 13 20.30 -15.05 -0.81
CA LYS A 13 18.93 -15.58 -0.96
C LYS A 13 17.89 -14.74 -0.20
N ARG A 14 18.24 -14.22 0.98
CA ARG A 14 17.35 -13.39 1.82
C ARG A 14 17.13 -12.01 1.18
N ARG A 15 18.19 -11.37 0.69
CA ARG A 15 18.12 -10.10 -0.07
C ARG A 15 17.31 -10.23 -1.36
N LYS A 16 17.39 -11.38 -2.04
CA LYS A 16 16.59 -11.65 -3.25
C LYS A 16 15.08 -11.69 -2.93
N ARG A 17 14.68 -12.38 -1.84
CA ARG A 17 13.28 -12.48 -1.39
C ARG A 17 12.71 -11.14 -0.91
N GLU A 18 13.51 -10.34 -0.21
CA GLU A 18 13.08 -9.01 0.28
C GLU A 18 12.83 -8.03 -0.87
N ASN A 19 13.71 -8.02 -1.88
CA ASN A 19 13.52 -7.20 -3.08
C ASN A 19 12.30 -7.64 -3.89
N GLU A 20 12.06 -8.96 -3.99
CA GLU A 20 10.87 -9.51 -4.63
C GLU A 20 9.59 -9.04 -3.91
N GLY A 21 9.56 -9.08 -2.58
CA GLY A 21 8.42 -8.61 -1.79
C GLY A 21 8.14 -7.10 -1.95
N ILE A 22 9.19 -6.27 -2.06
CA ILE A 22 9.01 -4.83 -2.33
C ILE A 22 8.50 -4.60 -3.75
N ASN A 23 9.05 -5.30 -4.73
CA ASN A 23 8.62 -5.18 -6.12
C ASN A 23 7.15 -5.61 -6.29
N ARG A 24 6.73 -6.72 -5.66
CA ARG A 24 5.34 -7.18 -5.67
C ARG A 24 4.38 -6.17 -5.03
N ARG A 25 4.77 -5.55 -3.91
CA ARG A 25 3.97 -4.48 -3.26
C ARG A 25 3.86 -3.25 -4.15
N LYS A 26 4.96 -2.84 -4.80
CA LYS A 26 4.98 -1.73 -5.76
C LYS A 26 4.05 -2.01 -6.95
N GLU A 27 4.14 -3.20 -7.53
CA GLU A 27 3.29 -3.63 -8.64
C GLU A 27 1.81 -3.67 -8.24
N THR A 28 1.51 -4.20 -7.05
CA THR A 28 0.15 -4.19 -6.50
C THR A 28 -0.40 -2.77 -6.33
N LEU A 29 0.43 -1.84 -5.84
CA LEU A 29 0.03 -0.44 -5.68
C LEU A 29 -0.29 0.22 -7.03
N ILE A 30 0.54 -0.01 -8.05
CA ILE A 30 0.29 0.50 -9.40
C ILE A 30 -1.00 -0.10 -9.98
N LYS A 31 -1.22 -1.40 -9.79
CA LYS A 31 -2.46 -2.07 -10.23
C LYS A 31 -3.69 -1.45 -9.57
N LYS A 32 -3.65 -1.19 -8.26
CA LYS A 32 -4.76 -0.53 -7.54
C LYS A 32 -4.96 0.92 -7.98
N ALA A 33 -3.89 1.64 -8.27
CA ALA A 33 -3.98 2.99 -8.84
C ALA A 33 -4.64 2.96 -10.23
N TYR A 34 -4.31 1.98 -11.07
CA TYR A 34 -4.96 1.79 -12.36
C TYR A 34 -6.46 1.46 -12.22
N GLU A 35 -6.81 0.51 -11.35
CA GLU A 35 -8.21 0.15 -11.09
C GLU A 35 -9.04 1.37 -10.66
N LEU A 36 -8.54 2.18 -9.71
CA LEU A 36 -9.23 3.40 -9.28
C LEU A 36 -9.36 4.44 -10.41
N GLY A 37 -8.32 4.60 -11.24
CA GLY A 37 -8.38 5.56 -12.33
C GLY A 37 -9.37 5.18 -13.42
N GLU A 38 -9.39 3.90 -13.79
CA GLU A 38 -10.25 3.37 -14.85
C GLU A 38 -11.71 3.24 -14.42
N PHE A 39 -11.97 2.73 -13.20
CA PHE A 39 -13.34 2.44 -12.76
C PHE A 39 -14.05 3.63 -12.14
N ASP A 40 -13.34 4.46 -11.37
CA ASP A 40 -13.95 5.59 -10.66
C ASP A 40 -13.77 6.93 -11.42
N GLY A 41 -13.05 6.92 -12.56
CA GLY A 41 -12.77 8.11 -13.36
C GLY A 41 -11.89 9.12 -12.63
N ILE A 42 -11.08 8.66 -11.67
CA ILE A 42 -10.25 9.52 -10.83
C ILE A 42 -8.88 9.74 -11.48
N ASP A 43 -8.43 10.99 -11.51
CA ASP A 43 -7.05 11.29 -11.91
C ASP A 43 -6.07 10.91 -10.80
N ILE A 44 -5.15 9.98 -11.11
CA ILE A 44 -4.20 9.47 -10.14
C ILE A 44 -2.78 9.69 -10.66
N ALA A 45 -2.00 10.39 -9.85
CA ALA A 45 -0.56 10.51 -9.99
C ALA A 45 0.12 9.90 -8.77
N LEU A 46 1.02 8.93 -8.99
CA LEU A 46 1.78 8.26 -7.94
C LEU A 46 3.27 8.53 -8.12
N ILE A 47 3.92 8.98 -7.05
CA ILE A 47 5.36 9.24 -7.01
C ILE A 47 5.96 8.35 -5.91
N ILE A 48 6.83 7.42 -6.30
CA ILE A 48 7.52 6.51 -5.37
C ILE A 48 9.01 6.86 -5.37
N CYS A 49 9.56 7.19 -4.22
CA CYS A 49 11.00 7.37 -4.03
C CYS A 49 11.59 6.16 -3.29
N LYS A 50 12.58 5.50 -3.90
CA LYS A 50 13.36 4.43 -3.27
C LYS A 50 14.85 4.69 -3.48
N HIS A 51 15.60 4.87 -2.39
CA HIS A 51 17.05 5.13 -2.40
C HIS A 51 17.45 6.25 -3.38
N GLY A 52 16.71 7.37 -3.38
CA GLY A 52 16.95 8.52 -4.26
C GLY A 52 16.51 8.32 -5.71
N ARG A 53 15.93 7.17 -6.07
CA ARG A 53 15.35 6.94 -7.40
C ARG A 53 13.85 7.13 -7.36
N TYR A 54 13.35 7.91 -8.30
CA TYR A 54 11.93 8.17 -8.47
C TYR A 54 11.32 7.22 -9.51
N THR A 55 10.15 6.70 -9.21
CA THR A 55 9.28 5.99 -10.14
C THR A 55 7.94 6.71 -10.12
N THR A 56 7.48 7.13 -11.29
CA THR A 56 6.24 7.87 -11.45
C THR A 56 5.24 7.03 -12.23
N TYR A 57 3.98 7.07 -11.80
CA TYR A 57 2.85 6.52 -12.54
C TYR A 57 1.79 7.62 -12.66
N SER A 58 1.14 7.70 -13.83
CA SER A 58 0.02 8.60 -14.07
C SER A 58 -1.06 7.86 -14.85
N SER A 59 -2.32 7.96 -14.41
CA SER A 59 -3.47 7.38 -15.11
C SER A 59 -3.67 8.00 -16.49
N LYS A 60 -3.37 9.30 -16.65
CA LYS A 60 -3.45 10.04 -17.92
C LYS A 60 -2.23 9.87 -18.84
N GLY A 61 -1.30 8.99 -18.49
CA GLY A 61 -0.10 8.69 -19.28
C GLY A 61 1.01 9.75 -19.19
N TYR A 62 2.06 9.58 -19.99
CA TYR A 62 3.31 10.37 -19.92
C TYR A 62 3.15 11.87 -20.23
N ALA A 63 2.12 12.26 -20.96
CA ALA A 63 1.86 13.66 -21.31
C ALA A 63 1.26 14.47 -20.15
N SER A 64 0.78 13.79 -19.10
CA SER A 64 0.20 14.44 -17.93
C SER A 64 1.28 14.71 -16.89
N ARG A 65 1.56 16.00 -16.67
CA ARG A 65 2.41 16.45 -15.57
C ARG A 65 1.63 16.30 -14.26
N PRO A 66 2.22 15.72 -13.19
CA PRO A 66 1.56 15.74 -11.89
C PRO A 66 1.36 17.19 -11.44
N PRO A 67 0.24 17.50 -10.77
CA PRO A 67 -0.01 18.84 -10.28
C PRO A 67 1.10 19.28 -9.32
N SER A 68 1.53 20.52 -9.47
CA SER A 68 2.49 21.14 -8.56
C SER A 68 1.87 21.32 -7.18
N MET A 69 2.73 21.41 -6.15
CA MET A 69 2.27 21.62 -4.78
C MET A 69 1.44 22.91 -4.63
N ALA A 70 1.79 23.96 -5.37
CA ALA A 70 1.03 25.20 -5.41
C ALA A 70 -0.38 24.99 -5.98
N GLU A 71 -0.50 24.27 -7.11
CA GLU A 71 -1.82 23.95 -7.70
C GLU A 71 -2.67 23.12 -6.73
N ILE A 72 -2.07 22.14 -6.05
CA ILE A 72 -2.75 21.31 -5.04
C ILE A 72 -3.28 22.17 -3.88
N GLN A 73 -2.47 23.10 -3.37
CA GLN A 73 -2.87 23.98 -2.25
C GLN A 73 -4.01 24.93 -2.60
N THR A 74 -4.11 25.33 -3.87
CA THR A 74 -5.19 26.20 -4.37
C THR A 74 -6.43 25.44 -4.84
N ALA A 75 -6.39 24.11 -4.84
CA ALA A 75 -7.47 23.27 -5.37
C ALA A 75 -8.73 23.31 -4.49
N TYR A 76 -9.88 23.12 -5.13
CA TYR A 76 -11.17 22.94 -4.46
C TYR A 76 -11.73 21.55 -4.78
N PRO A 77 -12.17 20.77 -3.78
CA PRO A 77 -12.18 21.07 -2.34
C PRO A 77 -10.78 21.12 -1.72
N LEU A 78 -10.67 21.70 -0.51
CA LEU A 78 -9.40 21.80 0.21
C LEU A 78 -8.69 20.44 0.25
N PRO A 79 -7.39 20.39 -0.11
CA PRO A 79 -6.67 19.14 -0.21
C PRO A 79 -6.57 18.46 1.17
N GLN A 80 -6.85 17.15 1.20
CA GLN A 80 -6.69 16.34 2.40
C GLN A 80 -5.30 15.72 2.46
N ASN A 81 -4.48 16.17 3.42
CA ASN A 81 -3.17 15.59 3.67
C ASN A 81 -3.30 14.40 4.62
N LEU A 82 -3.04 13.18 4.13
CA LEU A 82 -3.03 11.97 4.96
C LEU A 82 -1.60 11.65 5.38
N LEU A 83 -1.36 11.57 6.68
CA LEU A 83 -0.07 11.15 7.22
C LEU A 83 -0.03 9.63 7.45
N PRO A 84 1.16 9.01 7.54
CA PRO A 84 1.29 7.59 7.84
C PRO A 84 0.50 7.17 9.10
N GLU A 85 0.50 8.01 10.14
CA GLU A 85 -0.20 7.78 11.40
C GLU A 85 -1.72 7.68 11.20
N ASP A 86 -2.29 8.47 10.28
CA ASP A 86 -3.71 8.42 9.95
C ASP A 86 -4.09 7.09 9.30
N VAL A 87 -3.21 6.57 8.44
CA VAL A 87 -3.40 5.29 7.77
C VAL A 87 -3.29 4.15 8.78
N GLU A 88 -2.30 4.18 9.66
CA GLU A 88 -2.14 3.18 10.74
C GLU A 88 -3.37 3.13 11.66
N LYS A 89 -3.91 4.30 12.03
CA LYS A 89 -5.14 4.39 12.83
C LYS A 89 -6.36 3.80 12.11
N ARG A 90 -6.46 3.93 10.79
CA ARG A 90 -7.54 3.31 10.00
C ARG A 90 -7.37 1.79 9.93
N LEU A 91 -6.14 1.32 9.71
CA LEU A 91 -5.83 -0.11 9.64
C LEU A 91 -6.10 -0.81 10.98
N SER A 92 -5.72 -0.19 12.09
CA SER A 92 -5.91 -0.75 13.43
C SER A 92 -7.39 -0.86 13.82
N LYS A 93 -8.22 0.15 13.48
CA LYS A 93 -9.67 0.08 13.63
C LYS A 93 -10.26 -1.09 12.85
N HIS A 94 -9.87 -1.25 11.60
CA HIS A 94 -10.42 -2.31 10.76
C HIS A 94 -10.04 -3.71 11.27
N ILE A 95 -8.84 -3.88 11.83
CA ILE A 95 -8.43 -5.12 12.51
C ILE A 95 -9.24 -5.35 13.79
N GLY A 96 -9.48 -4.31 14.57
CA GLY A 96 -10.33 -4.35 15.77
C GLY A 96 -11.77 -4.77 15.45
N GLU A 97 -12.39 -4.17 14.44
CA GLU A 97 -13.73 -4.49 13.96
C GLU A 97 -13.82 -5.92 13.42
N LYS A 98 -12.84 -6.39 12.63
CA LYS A 98 -12.79 -7.79 12.18
C LYS A 98 -12.65 -8.78 13.33
N ARG A 99 -11.94 -8.42 14.41
CA ARG A 99 -11.86 -9.24 15.63
C ARG A 99 -13.18 -9.25 16.39
N LEU A 100 -13.91 -8.14 16.44
CA LEU A 100 -15.23 -8.07 17.07
C LEU A 100 -16.27 -8.89 16.30
N LEU A 101 -16.30 -8.79 14.96
CA LEU A 101 -17.19 -9.59 14.12
C LEU A 101 -16.94 -11.10 14.28
N ARG A 102 -15.67 -11.51 14.42
CA ARG A 102 -15.29 -12.90 14.72
C ARG A 102 -15.64 -13.39 16.12
N LYS A 103 -15.91 -12.49 17.07
CA LYS A 103 -16.36 -12.85 18.42
C LYS A 103 -17.87 -13.00 18.45
N ASN A 104 -18.60 -12.05 17.87
CA ASN A 104 -20.06 -12.07 17.82
C ASN A 104 -20.57 -13.32 17.07
N ASN A 105 -19.99 -13.66 15.91
CA ASN A 105 -20.35 -14.88 15.17
C ASN A 105 -20.08 -16.19 15.94
N ARG A 106 -19.27 -16.15 17.00
CA ARG A 106 -18.94 -17.33 17.84
C ARG A 106 -19.86 -17.44 19.06
N GLU A 107 -20.45 -16.33 19.48
CA GLU A 107 -21.44 -16.27 20.55
C GLU A 107 -22.83 -16.67 20.03
N ASP A 108 -23.17 -16.31 18.79
CA ASP A 108 -24.43 -16.69 18.14
C ASP A 108 -24.57 -18.22 17.95
N ASP A 109 -23.46 -18.94 17.69
CA ASP A 109 -23.42 -20.40 17.57
C ASP A 109 -23.70 -21.14 18.90
N TRP A 110 -23.44 -20.52 20.06
CA TRP A 110 -23.72 -21.13 21.37
C TRP A 110 -25.20 -21.02 21.77
N THR A 111 -25.95 -20.11 21.15
CA THR A 111 -27.37 -19.86 21.45
C THR A 111 -28.35 -20.78 20.70
N ILE A 112 -27.88 -21.59 19.74
CA ILE A 112 -28.72 -22.46 18.91
C ILE A 112 -28.96 -23.86 19.53
N CYS A 113 -28.39 -24.17 20.70
CA CYS A 113 -28.54 -25.48 21.36
C CYS A 113 -29.30 -25.47 22.70
N LYS A 114 -30.34 -24.64 22.88
CA LYS A 114 -31.24 -24.73 24.05
C LYS A 114 -32.69 -24.94 23.69
#